data_AF-A0A0A1UYF8-F1
#
_entry.id   AF-A0A0A1UYF8-F1
#
_cell.length_a   1.000
_cell.length_b   1.000
_cell.length_c   1.000
_cell.angle_alpha   90.00
_cell.angle_beta   90.00
_cell.angle_gamma   90.00
#
_symmetry.space_group_name_H-M   'P 1'
#
loop_
_entity.id
_entity.type
_entity.pdbx_description
1 polymer ?
#
loop_
_entity_poly.entity_id
_entity_poly.type
_entity_poly.pdbx_seq_one_letter_code
_entity_poly.pdbx_strand_id
1 'polypeptide(L)'
;MCVKRATEWRKLPMSLSELCIDTTLRCGQSFRWRKISDEWTCTLQGRILSLRQDPSHLHYRVTWPEYQDALPTPPSRRVTDELNQDDTEELVRRYFSLNLDLGALYDQWSKSDPNFQKKAPEFKGVRILSQDAWEALICFICSSNNNISRISQMVHKLCNHYGPLIGYIDGEPMHDFPTPESLTGKNVESHLRELGFGYRAKYIANTARVVALEKPSSWLESLRNPRHSGPGLSSSAGSSNPTYKGAHEALLSLTGVGPKVADCVCLMGLGWGESVPVDTHVWQIAQRDYKFGKSKAKTFNKAMYDAVGDHFRTIWGDYAGWAHSVLFTADLREFSNRIGKTQPVEEVEPVRVKSEIQEEVILSGPRKRRSAVDAKARSNTVVENVGERKSIETISLHKRRRTRGSS
;
A
#
# COMPACT_ATOMS: atom_id res chain seq x y z
N MET A 1 11.97 6.22 -36.01
CA MET A 1 10.90 5.99 -35.02
C MET A 1 11.10 4.59 -34.49
N CYS A 2 11.35 4.42 -33.19
CA CYS A 2 11.53 3.10 -32.60
C CYS A 2 10.16 2.51 -32.26
N VAL A 3 9.97 1.20 -32.48
CA VAL A 3 8.68 0.54 -32.27
C VAL A 3 8.66 -0.08 -30.89
N LYS A 4 8.04 0.61 -29.92
CA LYS A 4 7.73 0.05 -28.60
C LYS A 4 6.96 -1.26 -28.76
N ARG A 5 7.50 -2.38 -28.27
CA ARG A 5 6.76 -3.65 -28.18
C ARG A 5 5.86 -3.67 -26.94
N ALA A 6 4.89 -2.76 -26.93
CA ALA A 6 3.75 -2.86 -26.02
C ALA A 6 2.89 -4.04 -26.49
N THR A 7 2.58 -4.98 -25.60
CA THR A 7 1.71 -6.11 -25.95
C THR A 7 0.26 -5.66 -26.06
N GLU A 8 -0.56 -6.49 -26.71
CA GLU A 8 -2.01 -6.38 -26.55
C GLU A 8 -2.43 -6.58 -25.09
N TRP A 9 -3.63 -6.12 -24.75
CA TRP A 9 -4.23 -6.38 -23.44
C TRP A 9 -4.60 -7.84 -23.29
N ARG A 10 -4.05 -8.48 -22.25
CA ARG A 10 -4.44 -9.82 -21.82
C ARG A 10 -5.44 -9.71 -20.67
N LYS A 11 -6.26 -10.75 -20.50
CA LYS A 11 -7.30 -10.82 -19.47
C LYS A 11 -7.12 -12.07 -18.61
N LEU A 12 -7.33 -11.91 -17.31
CA LEU A 12 -7.29 -12.96 -16.31
C LEU A 12 -8.64 -12.97 -15.58
N PRO A 13 -9.41 -14.07 -15.61
CA PRO A 13 -10.67 -14.17 -14.85
C PRO A 13 -10.42 -13.93 -13.37
N MET A 14 -11.02 -12.88 -12.81
CA MET A 14 -10.73 -12.38 -11.47
C MET A 14 -11.88 -11.47 -10.99
N SER A 15 -12.67 -11.96 -10.03
CA SER A 15 -13.77 -11.19 -9.46
C SER A 15 -13.27 -10.12 -8.48
N LEU A 16 -14.05 -9.05 -8.28
CA LEU A 16 -13.74 -8.01 -7.30
C LEU A 16 -13.74 -8.52 -5.83
N SER A 17 -14.32 -9.69 -5.56
CA SER A 17 -14.22 -10.32 -4.25
C SER A 17 -12.87 -11.01 -4.01
N GLU A 18 -12.25 -11.53 -5.07
CA GLU A 18 -10.92 -12.15 -5.01
C GLU A 18 -9.79 -11.13 -5.10
N LEU A 19 -9.89 -10.13 -5.97
CA LEU A 19 -8.92 -9.04 -6.05
C LEU A 19 -9.62 -7.73 -6.39
N CYS A 20 -9.32 -6.67 -5.67
CA CYS A 20 -9.69 -5.30 -6.00
C CYS A 20 -8.41 -4.47 -6.09
N ILE A 21 -7.88 -4.27 -7.30
CA ILE A 21 -6.60 -3.56 -7.50
C ILE A 21 -6.67 -2.11 -7.00
N ASP A 22 -7.81 -1.45 -7.19
CA ASP A 22 -8.05 -0.08 -6.71
C ASP A 22 -7.99 0.05 -5.18
N THR A 23 -8.13 -1.04 -4.41
CA THR A 23 -7.96 -1.03 -2.95
C THR A 23 -6.58 -1.57 -2.55
N THR A 24 -6.19 -2.73 -3.09
CA THR A 24 -4.92 -3.41 -2.79
C THR A 24 -3.69 -2.56 -3.12
N LEU A 25 -3.70 -1.84 -4.25
CA LEU A 25 -2.54 -1.03 -4.68
C LEU A 25 -2.41 0.31 -3.93
N ARG A 26 -3.41 0.68 -3.10
CA ARG A 26 -3.41 1.96 -2.34
C ARG A 26 -3.35 1.80 -0.83
N CYS A 27 -3.59 0.61 -0.29
CA CYS A 27 -3.63 0.38 1.16
C CYS A 27 -2.25 0.37 1.86
N GLY A 28 -1.22 0.97 1.27
CA GLY A 28 0.10 1.15 1.88
C GLY A 28 1.01 -0.08 1.88
N GLN A 29 0.72 -1.07 1.04
CA GLN A 29 1.57 -2.26 0.87
C GLN A 29 2.74 -2.02 -0.09
N SER A 30 2.44 -1.49 -1.27
CA SER A 30 3.43 -1.06 -2.27
C SER A 30 3.31 0.45 -2.48
N PHE A 31 4.40 1.06 -2.95
CA PHE A 31 4.53 2.51 -3.10
C PHE A 31 4.98 2.92 -4.52
N ARG A 32 4.99 1.97 -5.47
CA ARG A 32 5.46 2.14 -6.85
C ARG A 32 4.35 2.24 -7.89
N TRP A 33 3.17 1.72 -7.57
CA TRP A 33 1.99 1.79 -8.42
C TRP A 33 1.47 3.23 -8.52
N ARG A 34 1.38 3.75 -9.75
CA ARG A 34 0.79 5.06 -10.06
C ARG A 34 -0.45 4.85 -10.92
N LYS A 35 -1.54 5.55 -10.64
CA LYS A 35 -2.69 5.64 -11.56
C LYS A 35 -2.38 6.75 -12.56
N ILE A 36 -2.09 6.37 -13.80
CA ILE A 36 -1.80 7.28 -14.92
C ILE A 36 -2.98 7.17 -15.87
N SER A 37 -3.69 8.28 -16.08
CA SER A 37 -5.05 8.26 -16.64
C SER A 37 -5.92 7.26 -15.84
N ASP A 38 -6.52 6.25 -16.50
CA ASP A 38 -7.30 5.19 -15.83
C ASP A 38 -6.53 3.88 -15.62
N GLU A 39 -5.23 3.84 -15.89
CA GLU A 39 -4.39 2.64 -15.79
C GLU A 39 -3.47 2.66 -14.56
N TRP A 40 -3.46 1.56 -13.81
CA TRP A 40 -2.46 1.31 -12.77
C TRP A 40 -1.15 0.87 -13.40
N THR A 41 -0.13 1.72 -13.35
CA THR A 41 1.17 1.47 -13.98
C THR A 41 2.28 1.36 -12.92
N CYS A 42 3.12 0.35 -13.06
CA CYS A 42 4.35 0.13 -12.28
C CYS A 42 5.43 -0.44 -13.22
N THR A 43 6.69 -0.51 -12.78
CA THR A 43 7.65 -1.45 -13.39
C THR A 43 7.95 -2.55 -12.38
N LEU A 44 8.13 -3.78 -12.86
CA LEU A 44 8.45 -4.94 -12.04
C LEU A 44 9.33 -5.88 -12.87
N GLN A 45 10.49 -6.30 -12.34
CA GLN A 45 11.36 -7.30 -12.98
C GLN A 45 11.66 -6.95 -14.46
N GLY A 46 12.17 -5.75 -14.69
CA GLY A 46 12.68 -5.30 -15.99
C GLY A 46 11.62 -4.92 -17.02
N ARG A 47 10.34 -4.83 -16.66
CA ARG A 47 9.24 -4.51 -17.59
C ARG A 47 8.26 -3.49 -17.00
N ILE A 48 7.60 -2.68 -17.84
CA ILE A 48 6.49 -1.81 -17.44
C ILE A 48 5.21 -2.64 -17.49
N LEU A 49 4.46 -2.68 -16.39
CA LEU A 49 3.19 -3.40 -16.26
C LEU A 49 2.06 -2.38 -16.05
N SER A 50 1.10 -2.37 -16.96
CA SER A 50 -0.14 -1.60 -16.86
C SER A 50 -1.32 -2.53 -16.57
N LEU A 51 -2.16 -2.14 -15.61
CA LEU A 51 -3.32 -2.89 -15.14
C LEU A 51 -4.59 -2.04 -15.18
N ARG A 52 -5.71 -2.68 -15.47
CA ARG A 52 -7.08 -2.17 -15.24
C ARG A 52 -7.97 -3.35 -14.85
N GLN A 53 -9.11 -3.11 -14.21
CA GLN A 53 -9.97 -4.19 -13.73
C GLN A 53 -11.45 -3.89 -13.99
N ASP A 54 -12.18 -4.89 -14.46
CA ASP A 54 -13.65 -4.89 -14.52
C ASP A 54 -14.22 -5.84 -13.43
N PRO A 55 -15.54 -5.94 -13.23
CA PRO A 55 -16.13 -6.79 -12.18
C PRO A 55 -15.75 -8.29 -12.23
N SER A 56 -15.26 -8.77 -13.38
CA SER A 56 -15.05 -10.17 -13.73
C SER A 56 -13.62 -10.52 -14.18
N HIS A 57 -12.83 -9.56 -14.63
CA HIS A 57 -11.47 -9.78 -15.13
C HIS A 57 -10.48 -8.70 -14.67
N LEU A 58 -9.27 -9.15 -14.32
CA LEU A 58 -8.07 -8.32 -14.30
C LEU A 58 -7.51 -8.26 -15.72
N HIS A 59 -7.30 -7.06 -16.25
CA HIS A 59 -6.64 -6.84 -17.53
C HIS A 59 -5.21 -6.38 -17.26
N TYR A 60 -4.26 -6.92 -18.03
CA TYR A 60 -2.85 -6.56 -17.92
C TYR A 60 -2.20 -6.40 -19.29
N ARG A 61 -1.24 -5.48 -19.38
CA ARG A 61 -0.42 -5.21 -20.56
C ARG A 61 1.02 -4.99 -20.12
N VAL A 62 1.97 -5.51 -20.89
CA VAL A 62 3.41 -5.28 -20.66
C VAL A 62 4.00 -4.41 -21.77
N THR A 63 4.90 -3.50 -21.40
CA THR A 63 5.84 -2.85 -22.31
C THR A 63 7.26 -3.20 -21.85
N TRP A 64 8.00 -3.85 -22.73
CA TRP A 64 9.40 -4.22 -22.50
C TRP A 64 10.35 -3.08 -22.89
N PRO A 65 11.58 -3.04 -22.35
CA PRO A 65 12.61 -2.13 -22.82
C PRO A 65 12.86 -2.26 -24.32
N GLU A 66 13.16 -1.13 -24.96
CA GLU A 66 13.73 -1.14 -26.30
C GLU A 66 15.19 -1.63 -26.19
N TYR A 67 15.42 -2.91 -26.46
CA TYR A 67 16.75 -3.39 -26.76
C TYR A 67 17.21 -2.69 -28.06
N GLN A 68 18.20 -1.81 -27.94
CA GLN A 68 18.99 -1.45 -29.10
C GLN A 68 19.75 -2.70 -29.52
N ASP A 69 19.48 -3.21 -30.72
CA ASP A 69 20.29 -4.25 -31.33
C ASP A 69 21.75 -3.79 -31.34
N ALA A 70 22.57 -4.43 -30.50
CA ALA A 70 24.01 -4.32 -30.65
C ALA A 70 24.36 -4.84 -32.06
N LEU A 71 25.18 -4.07 -32.78
CA LEU A 71 25.52 -4.29 -34.19
C LEU A 71 25.76 -5.78 -34.50
N PRO A 72 25.23 -6.31 -35.63
CA PRO A 72 25.22 -7.74 -35.90
C PRO A 72 26.64 -8.29 -36.09
N THR A 73 27.19 -8.83 -35.00
CA THR A 73 28.40 -9.65 -35.00
C THR A 73 28.00 -11.08 -35.44
N PRO A 74 28.84 -11.87 -36.13
CA PRO A 74 28.38 -13.06 -36.85
C PRO A 74 27.74 -14.16 -35.98
N PRO A 75 26.94 -15.07 -36.57
CA PRO A 75 25.93 -15.84 -35.84
C PRO A 75 26.52 -16.99 -35.01
N SER A 76 26.92 -16.69 -33.78
CA SER A 76 27.12 -17.71 -32.73
C SER A 76 25.78 -18.06 -32.09
N ARG A 77 25.28 -19.27 -32.39
CA ARG A 77 24.22 -20.03 -31.67
C ARG A 77 23.15 -19.21 -30.93
N ARG A 78 22.01 -19.02 -31.60
CA ARG A 78 20.65 -18.73 -31.07
C ARG A 78 20.54 -18.54 -29.54
N VAL A 79 20.78 -17.32 -29.08
CA VAL A 79 20.25 -16.80 -27.80
C VAL A 79 18.75 -16.44 -27.93
N THR A 80 18.22 -16.48 -29.15
CA THR A 80 16.88 -16.03 -29.55
C THR A 80 15.71 -16.90 -29.09
N ASP A 81 15.95 -18.10 -28.54
CA ASP A 81 14.88 -19.02 -28.11
C ASP A 81 14.61 -18.98 -26.59
N GLU A 82 15.54 -18.50 -25.76
CA GLU A 82 15.32 -18.36 -24.30
C GLU A 82 14.53 -17.09 -23.92
N LEU A 83 14.48 -16.10 -24.83
CA LEU A 83 13.68 -14.87 -24.67
C LEU A 83 12.20 -15.03 -25.12
N ASN A 84 11.77 -16.24 -25.51
CA ASN A 84 10.48 -16.46 -26.16
C ASN A 84 9.32 -16.90 -25.26
N GLN A 85 9.51 -17.04 -23.93
CA GLN A 85 8.41 -17.29 -22.99
C GLN A 85 8.15 -16.05 -22.13
N ASP A 86 7.04 -15.38 -22.42
CA ASP A 86 6.56 -14.22 -21.67
C ASP A 86 5.89 -14.67 -20.36
N ASP A 87 6.68 -14.67 -19.28
CA ASP A 87 6.30 -15.04 -17.92
C ASP A 87 5.35 -14.02 -17.23
N THR A 88 4.87 -12.98 -17.92
CA THR A 88 4.09 -11.90 -17.30
C THR A 88 2.82 -12.39 -16.61
N GLU A 89 2.15 -13.44 -17.10
CA GLU A 89 0.98 -13.98 -16.39
C GLU A 89 1.39 -14.65 -15.07
N GLU A 90 2.49 -15.40 -15.05
CA GLU A 90 3.01 -16.02 -13.82
C GLU A 90 3.47 -14.95 -12.84
N LEU A 91 4.16 -13.91 -13.31
CA LEU A 91 4.53 -12.74 -12.51
C LEU A 91 3.29 -12.08 -11.87
N VAL A 92 2.23 -11.83 -12.64
CA VAL A 92 0.97 -11.25 -12.13
C VAL A 92 0.32 -12.18 -11.10
N ARG A 93 0.23 -13.49 -11.40
CA ARG A 93 -0.34 -14.49 -10.48
C ARG A 93 0.44 -14.59 -9.17
N ARG A 94 1.77 -14.59 -9.23
CA ARG A 94 2.65 -14.59 -8.05
C ARG A 94 2.55 -13.28 -7.27
N TYR A 95 2.63 -12.12 -7.94
CA TYR A 95 2.67 -10.80 -7.29
C TYR A 95 1.39 -10.49 -6.50
N PHE A 96 0.23 -10.91 -6.99
CA PHE A 96 -1.05 -10.82 -6.26
C PHE A 96 -1.40 -12.11 -5.47
N SER A 97 -0.48 -13.08 -5.38
CA SER A 97 -0.64 -14.36 -4.66
C SER A 97 -1.94 -15.11 -5.01
N LEU A 98 -2.30 -15.11 -6.30
CA LEU A 98 -3.57 -15.60 -6.87
C LEU A 98 -3.73 -17.14 -6.82
N ASN A 99 -2.77 -17.85 -6.23
CA ASN A 99 -2.83 -19.28 -5.92
C ASN A 99 -3.61 -19.58 -4.63
N LEU A 100 -3.85 -18.57 -3.78
CA LEU A 100 -4.66 -18.69 -2.57
C LEU A 100 -6.12 -18.34 -2.87
N ASP A 101 -7.06 -19.03 -2.23
CA ASP A 101 -8.50 -18.70 -2.26
C ASP A 101 -8.80 -17.63 -1.21
N LEU A 102 -9.11 -16.39 -1.64
CA LEU A 102 -9.34 -15.29 -0.69
C LEU A 102 -10.72 -15.41 -0.03
N GLY A 103 -11.72 -15.91 -0.75
CA GLY A 103 -13.04 -16.21 -0.21
C GLY A 103 -12.98 -17.18 0.99
N ALA A 104 -12.27 -18.30 0.83
CA ALA A 104 -12.08 -19.28 1.90
C ALA A 104 -11.36 -18.68 3.13
N LEU A 105 -10.37 -17.81 2.91
CA LEU A 105 -9.68 -17.09 3.98
C LEU A 105 -10.61 -16.09 4.69
N TYR A 106 -11.39 -15.30 3.95
CA TYR A 106 -12.38 -14.38 4.51
C TYR A 106 -13.45 -15.11 5.33
N ASP A 107 -13.89 -16.28 4.86
CA ASP A 107 -14.82 -17.15 5.59
C ASP A 107 -14.22 -17.70 6.87
N GLN A 108 -12.94 -18.14 6.85
CA GLN A 108 -12.22 -18.58 8.04
C GLN A 108 -12.14 -17.44 9.07
N TRP A 109 -11.63 -16.27 8.67
CA TRP A 109 -11.45 -15.15 9.59
C TRP A 109 -12.77 -14.60 10.12
N SER A 110 -13.83 -14.62 9.31
CA SER A 110 -15.19 -14.23 9.74
C SER A 110 -15.80 -15.21 10.75
N LYS A 111 -15.45 -16.50 10.70
CA LYS A 111 -15.86 -17.50 11.71
C LYS A 111 -15.09 -17.33 13.02
N SER A 112 -13.80 -16.95 12.95
CA SER A 112 -12.96 -16.74 14.13
C SER A 112 -13.15 -15.38 14.81
N ASP A 113 -13.59 -14.34 14.08
CA ASP A 113 -13.67 -12.97 14.60
C ASP A 113 -14.94 -12.21 14.16
N PRO A 114 -15.88 -11.95 15.09
CA PRO A 114 -17.07 -11.13 14.84
C PRO A 114 -16.76 -9.68 14.40
N ASN A 115 -15.63 -9.09 14.80
CA ASN A 115 -15.24 -7.74 14.34
C ASN A 115 -14.80 -7.77 12.86
N PHE A 116 -14.03 -8.78 12.47
CA PHE A 116 -13.69 -9.05 11.08
C PHE A 116 -14.96 -9.30 10.24
N GLN A 117 -15.84 -10.21 10.68
CA GLN A 117 -17.10 -10.53 10.00
C GLN A 117 -17.95 -9.29 9.71
N LYS A 118 -18.00 -8.34 10.65
CA LYS A 118 -18.75 -7.08 10.50
C LYS A 118 -18.13 -6.11 9.48
N LYS A 119 -16.79 -6.07 9.35
CA LYS A 119 -16.07 -5.07 8.55
C LYS A 119 -15.67 -5.56 7.15
N ALA A 120 -15.35 -6.85 7.01
CA ALA A 120 -14.84 -7.44 5.78
C ALA A 120 -15.74 -7.31 4.53
N PRO A 121 -17.10 -7.29 4.61
CA PRO A 121 -17.95 -7.16 3.42
C PRO A 121 -17.73 -5.89 2.59
N GLU A 122 -17.35 -4.77 3.23
CA GLU A 122 -17.02 -3.47 2.60
C GLU A 122 -15.60 -3.46 1.96
N PHE A 123 -14.78 -4.46 2.29
CA PHE A 123 -13.35 -4.53 1.99
C PHE A 123 -12.95 -5.90 1.41
N LYS A 124 -13.76 -6.44 0.49
CA LYS A 124 -13.40 -7.65 -0.28
C LYS A 124 -12.28 -7.37 -1.29
N GLY A 125 -11.59 -8.43 -1.73
CA GLY A 125 -10.52 -8.34 -2.72
C GLY A 125 -9.23 -7.67 -2.23
N VAL A 126 -9.03 -7.53 -0.92
CA VAL A 126 -7.78 -7.01 -0.34
C VAL A 126 -6.81 -8.18 -0.15
N ARG A 127 -5.80 -8.26 -1.01
CA ARG A 127 -4.77 -9.31 -0.98
C ARG A 127 -3.45 -8.76 -0.45
N ILE A 128 -2.58 -9.63 0.09
CA ILE A 128 -1.19 -9.26 0.33
C ILE A 128 -0.41 -9.41 -0.97
N LEU A 129 0.38 -8.39 -1.30
CA LEU A 129 1.30 -8.43 -2.44
C LEU A 129 2.57 -9.22 -2.10
N SER A 130 2.96 -10.16 -2.96
CA SER A 130 4.26 -10.83 -2.91
C SER A 130 5.30 -9.97 -3.63
N GLN A 131 5.79 -8.96 -2.92
CA GLN A 131 6.81 -8.04 -3.42
C GLN A 131 8.21 -8.69 -3.38
N ASP A 132 9.14 -8.08 -4.11
CA ASP A 132 10.57 -8.37 -3.93
C ASP A 132 11.01 -7.99 -2.50
N ALA A 133 11.85 -8.84 -1.88
CA ALA A 133 12.23 -8.67 -0.48
C ALA A 133 13.09 -7.42 -0.24
N TRP A 134 13.91 -7.05 -1.22
CA TRP A 134 14.76 -5.87 -1.18
C TRP A 134 13.97 -4.58 -1.43
N GLU A 135 13.06 -4.58 -2.42
CA GLU A 135 12.10 -3.49 -2.64
C GLU A 135 11.27 -3.23 -1.37
N ALA A 136 10.68 -4.28 -0.79
CA ALA A 136 9.90 -4.17 0.44
C ALA A 136 10.75 -3.60 1.60
N LEU A 137 11.98 -4.08 1.80
CA LEU A 137 12.88 -3.62 2.84
C LEU A 137 13.16 -2.11 2.77
N ILE A 138 13.57 -1.62 1.61
CA ILE A 138 13.87 -0.20 1.43
C ILE A 138 12.60 0.67 1.49
N CYS A 139 11.48 0.20 0.94
CA CYS A 139 10.19 0.86 1.05
C CYS A 139 9.72 1.00 2.52
N PHE A 140 9.84 -0.06 3.33
CA PHE A 140 9.41 -0.01 4.73
C PHE A 140 10.39 0.74 5.64
N ILE A 141 11.69 0.79 5.33
CA ILE A 141 12.62 1.77 5.93
C ILE A 141 12.12 3.20 5.68
N CYS A 142 11.71 3.52 4.44
CA CYS A 142 11.11 4.82 4.10
C CYS A 142 9.79 5.10 4.85
N SER A 143 9.03 4.05 5.23
CA SER A 143 7.75 4.17 5.93
C SER A 143 7.83 4.60 7.40
N SER A 144 8.99 4.39 8.05
CA SER A 144 9.17 4.69 9.48
C SER A 144 8.81 6.14 9.82
N ASN A 145 7.82 6.38 10.69
CA ASN A 145 7.30 7.71 11.06
C ASN A 145 7.02 8.62 9.82
N ASN A 146 6.16 8.16 8.92
CA ASN A 146 5.89 8.78 7.63
C ASN A 146 4.43 8.55 7.19
N ASN A 147 4.02 9.06 6.01
CA ASN A 147 2.68 8.82 5.43
C ASN A 147 2.78 8.30 3.98
N ILE A 148 1.76 7.56 3.52
CA ILE A 148 1.74 6.84 2.23
C ILE A 148 2.12 7.76 1.05
N SER A 149 1.57 8.98 0.98
CA SER A 149 1.87 9.94 -0.09
C SER A 149 3.35 10.32 -0.12
N ARG A 150 3.93 10.71 1.02
CA ARG A 150 5.37 11.04 1.10
C ARG A 150 6.28 9.83 0.87
N ILE A 151 5.89 8.64 1.32
CA ILE A 151 6.66 7.41 1.06
C ILE A 151 6.72 7.15 -0.45
N SER A 152 5.58 7.23 -1.15
CA SER A 152 5.49 7.03 -2.60
C SER A 152 6.35 8.04 -3.37
N GLN A 153 6.35 9.32 -2.95
CA GLN A 153 7.25 10.32 -3.52
C GLN A 153 8.73 10.00 -3.29
N MET A 154 9.10 9.52 -2.10
CA MET A 154 10.48 9.12 -1.79
C MET A 154 10.91 7.91 -2.63
N VAL A 155 10.08 6.87 -2.71
CA VAL A 155 10.34 5.66 -3.51
C VAL A 155 10.44 5.99 -5.00
N HIS A 156 9.58 6.86 -5.52
CA HIS A 156 9.68 7.32 -6.91
C HIS A 156 11.00 8.05 -7.20
N LYS A 157 11.42 8.99 -6.34
CA LYS A 157 12.75 9.63 -6.45
C LYS A 157 13.88 8.61 -6.38
N LEU A 158 13.78 7.61 -5.51
CA LEU A 158 14.79 6.55 -5.41
C LEU A 158 14.98 5.82 -6.75
N CYS A 159 13.87 5.41 -7.37
CA CYS A 159 13.88 4.72 -8.67
C CYS A 159 14.44 5.63 -9.77
N ASN A 160 14.00 6.89 -9.87
CA ASN A 160 14.46 7.80 -10.92
C ASN A 160 15.98 8.11 -10.85
N HIS A 161 16.57 8.13 -9.65
CA HIS A 161 17.98 8.49 -9.47
C HIS A 161 18.95 7.29 -9.42
N TYR A 162 18.48 6.09 -9.09
CA TYR A 162 19.33 4.90 -8.89
C TYR A 162 18.82 3.63 -9.58
N GLY A 163 17.59 3.62 -10.05
CA GLY A 163 16.96 2.50 -10.74
C GLY A 163 17.22 2.52 -12.26
N PRO A 164 17.28 1.34 -12.90
CA PRO A 164 17.47 1.25 -14.34
C PRO A 164 16.24 1.81 -15.09
N LEU A 165 16.46 2.58 -16.14
CA LEU A 165 15.38 3.05 -17.03
C LEU A 165 14.85 1.87 -17.85
N ILE A 166 13.55 1.61 -17.74
CA ILE A 166 12.84 0.54 -18.47
C ILE A 166 12.17 1.08 -19.74
N GLY A 167 11.69 2.33 -19.73
CA GLY A 167 11.07 2.96 -20.89
C GLY A 167 10.27 4.21 -20.54
N TYR A 168 9.30 4.56 -21.39
CA TYR A 168 8.51 5.78 -21.25
C TYR A 168 7.01 5.54 -21.48
N ILE A 169 6.17 6.04 -20.58
CA ILE A 169 4.71 6.13 -20.72
C ILE A 169 4.33 7.61 -20.77
N ASP A 170 3.64 8.03 -21.83
CA ASP A 170 3.19 9.43 -22.04
C ASP A 170 4.29 10.50 -21.90
N GLY A 171 5.55 10.12 -22.18
CA GLY A 171 6.73 10.97 -22.03
C GLY A 171 7.43 10.88 -20.67
N GLU A 172 6.77 10.32 -19.65
CA GLU A 172 7.32 10.11 -18.32
C GLU A 172 8.29 8.91 -18.29
N PRO A 173 9.52 9.05 -17.76
CA PRO A 173 10.46 7.96 -17.61
C PRO A 173 10.00 6.97 -16.53
N MET A 174 10.08 5.69 -16.85
CA MET A 174 9.70 4.57 -15.98
C MET A 174 10.96 3.81 -15.57
N HIS A 175 11.39 3.97 -14.32
CA HIS A 175 12.56 3.31 -13.75
C HIS A 175 12.18 2.14 -12.84
N ASP A 176 12.97 1.06 -12.88
CA ASP A 176 12.82 -0.05 -11.95
C ASP A 176 13.43 0.21 -10.57
N PHE A 177 13.27 -0.73 -9.63
CA PHE A 177 13.87 -0.59 -8.32
C PHE A 177 15.41 -0.67 -8.41
N PRO A 178 16.16 0.18 -7.69
CA PRO A 178 17.62 0.06 -7.61
C PRO A 178 18.04 -1.28 -6.98
N THR A 179 19.11 -1.89 -7.49
CA THR A 179 19.74 -3.04 -6.83
C THR A 179 20.51 -2.60 -5.56
N PRO A 180 20.82 -3.51 -4.63
CA PRO A 180 21.65 -3.19 -3.46
C PRO A 180 22.97 -2.50 -3.82
N GLU A 181 23.65 -2.96 -4.87
CA GLU A 181 24.95 -2.48 -5.33
C GLU A 181 24.89 -1.02 -5.75
N SER A 182 23.83 -0.61 -6.45
CA SER A 182 23.62 0.76 -6.93
C SER A 182 23.53 1.80 -5.79
N LEU A 183 23.20 1.36 -4.57
CA LEU A 183 23.08 2.20 -3.37
C LEU A 183 24.30 2.13 -2.42
N THR A 184 25.38 1.43 -2.81
CA THR A 184 26.59 1.30 -1.97
C THR A 184 27.51 2.52 -1.98
N GLY A 185 27.40 3.37 -3.00
CA GLY A 185 28.34 4.47 -3.28
C GLY A 185 28.52 5.47 -2.13
N LYS A 186 29.73 6.06 -2.06
CA LYS A 186 30.13 6.97 -0.96
C LYS A 186 29.19 8.17 -0.78
N ASN A 187 28.66 8.71 -1.89
CA ASN A 187 27.81 9.90 -1.90
C ASN A 187 26.30 9.59 -1.82
N VAL A 188 25.90 8.30 -1.73
CA VAL A 188 24.48 7.92 -1.74
C VAL A 188 23.74 8.50 -0.53
N GLU A 189 24.34 8.49 0.66
CA GLU A 189 23.69 9.07 1.84
C GLU A 189 23.45 10.59 1.68
N SER A 190 24.45 11.36 1.24
CA SER A 190 24.31 12.81 1.09
C SER A 190 23.26 13.17 0.04
N HIS A 191 23.31 12.52 -1.12
CA HIS A 191 22.33 12.74 -2.19
C HIS A 191 20.91 12.33 -1.76
N LEU A 192 20.73 11.23 -1.02
CA LEU A 192 19.41 10.89 -0.45
C LEU A 192 18.92 11.92 0.59
N ARG A 193 19.82 12.58 1.33
CA ARG A 193 19.44 13.69 2.23
C ARG A 193 18.92 14.89 1.43
N GLU A 194 19.62 15.26 0.35
CA GLU A 194 19.22 16.33 -0.58
C GLU A 194 17.84 16.03 -1.23
N LEU A 195 17.58 14.77 -1.61
CA LEU A 195 16.30 14.33 -2.16
C LEU A 195 15.14 14.30 -1.14
N GLY A 196 15.42 14.51 0.16
CA GLY A 196 14.42 14.70 1.21
C GLY A 196 14.13 13.48 2.10
N PHE A 197 14.98 12.45 2.07
CA PHE A 197 14.81 11.22 2.88
C PHE A 197 15.09 11.46 4.37
N GLY A 198 15.82 12.53 4.71
CA GLY A 198 16.17 12.89 6.08
C GLY A 198 17.08 11.85 6.73
N TYR A 199 16.81 11.48 7.98
CA TYR A 199 17.62 10.48 8.72
C TYR A 199 17.63 9.10 8.05
N ARG A 200 16.60 8.76 7.26
CA ARG A 200 16.45 7.45 6.59
C ARG A 200 17.48 7.23 5.49
N ALA A 201 18.07 8.30 4.95
CA ALA A 201 19.18 8.22 3.99
C ALA A 201 20.33 7.36 4.51
N LYS A 202 20.71 7.53 5.78
CA LYS A 202 21.74 6.73 6.45
C LYS A 202 21.35 5.26 6.54
N TYR A 203 20.08 4.99 6.86
CA TYR A 203 19.56 3.63 7.01
C TYR A 203 19.58 2.87 5.69
N ILE A 204 19.14 3.53 4.60
CA ILE A 204 19.17 2.96 3.25
C ILE A 204 20.60 2.69 2.80
N ALA A 205 21.50 3.68 2.88
CA ALA A 205 22.88 3.53 2.44
C ALA A 205 23.68 2.49 3.25
N ASN A 206 23.44 2.40 4.57
CA ASN A 206 24.04 1.35 5.39
C ASN A 206 23.45 -0.03 5.08
N THR A 207 22.13 -0.15 4.95
CA THR A 207 21.46 -1.43 4.64
C THR A 207 21.91 -1.95 3.28
N ALA A 208 22.04 -1.08 2.28
CA ALA A 208 22.59 -1.43 0.96
C ALA A 208 24.01 -2.00 1.05
N ARG A 209 24.92 -1.35 1.80
CA ARG A 209 26.29 -1.87 1.97
C ARG A 209 26.32 -3.21 2.70
N VAL A 210 25.55 -3.38 3.77
CA VAL A 210 25.48 -4.66 4.50
C VAL A 210 24.96 -5.77 3.57
N VAL A 211 23.85 -5.54 2.86
CA VAL A 211 23.23 -6.54 1.97
C VAL A 211 24.13 -6.87 0.77
N ALA A 212 24.78 -5.89 0.15
CA ALA A 212 25.58 -6.08 -1.06
C ALA A 212 27.03 -6.55 -0.81
N LEU A 213 27.63 -6.19 0.34
CA LEU A 213 29.07 -6.33 0.58
C LEU A 213 29.43 -7.24 1.77
N GLU A 214 28.51 -7.45 2.73
CA GLU A 214 28.77 -8.20 3.97
C GLU A 214 27.94 -9.50 4.07
N LYS A 215 26.76 -9.55 3.43
CA LYS A 215 25.88 -10.72 3.41
C LYS A 215 26.12 -11.56 2.14
N PRO A 216 25.82 -12.88 2.17
CA PRO A 216 25.78 -13.71 0.97
C PRO A 216 24.79 -13.19 -0.07
N SER A 217 25.07 -13.39 -1.37
CA SER A 217 24.34 -12.84 -2.53
C SER A 217 22.86 -13.26 -2.65
N SER A 218 22.37 -14.15 -1.79
CA SER A 218 20.95 -14.55 -1.70
C SER A 218 20.44 -14.54 -0.26
N TRP A 219 21.08 -13.76 0.63
CA TRP A 219 20.74 -13.75 2.06
C TRP A 219 19.29 -13.36 2.34
N LEU A 220 18.75 -12.32 1.68
CA LEU A 220 17.34 -11.94 1.85
C LEU A 220 16.39 -13.06 1.40
N GLU A 221 16.67 -13.69 0.25
CA GLU A 221 15.86 -14.78 -0.27
C GLU A 221 15.95 -16.05 0.59
N SER A 222 17.08 -16.30 1.28
CA SER A 222 17.21 -17.40 2.24
C SER A 222 16.34 -17.23 3.51
N LEU A 223 15.75 -16.04 3.72
CA LEU A 223 14.78 -15.77 4.79
C LEU A 223 13.32 -15.97 4.33
N ARG A 224 13.07 -16.27 3.04
CA ARG A 224 11.73 -16.44 2.47
C ARG A 224 11.02 -17.65 3.05
N ASN A 225 9.69 -17.55 3.22
CA ASN A 225 8.85 -18.68 3.58
C ASN A 225 8.94 -19.77 2.49
N PRO A 226 9.37 -21.02 2.79
CA PRO A 226 9.49 -22.08 1.80
C PRO A 226 8.16 -22.48 1.14
N ARG A 227 7.02 -22.13 1.75
CA ARG A 227 5.68 -22.31 1.18
C ARG A 227 5.33 -21.25 0.11
N HIS A 228 6.20 -20.26 -0.16
CA HIS A 228 5.92 -19.16 -1.07
C HIS A 228 7.01 -19.02 -2.15
N SER A 229 6.63 -19.18 -3.42
CA SER A 229 7.54 -18.93 -4.55
C SER A 229 7.99 -17.47 -4.58
N GLY A 230 9.30 -17.24 -4.58
CA GLY A 230 9.89 -15.91 -4.71
C GLY A 230 10.11 -15.47 -6.17
N PRO A 231 10.62 -14.25 -6.39
CA PRO A 231 11.31 -13.89 -7.62
C PRO A 231 12.52 -14.82 -7.88
N GLY A 232 12.60 -15.43 -9.06
CA GLY A 232 13.86 -15.97 -9.59
C GLY A 232 14.42 -17.27 -8.99
N LEU A 233 13.68 -18.04 -8.19
CA LEU A 233 14.15 -19.35 -7.68
C LEU A 233 13.37 -20.55 -8.20
N SER A 234 14.07 -21.37 -8.99
CA SER A 234 13.88 -22.82 -9.03
C SER A 234 14.35 -23.43 -7.69
N SER A 235 13.71 -24.53 -7.27
CA SER A 235 13.85 -25.19 -5.97
C SER A 235 15.27 -25.66 -5.62
N SER A 236 16.15 -24.74 -5.19
CA SER A 236 17.51 -25.06 -4.74
C SER A 236 18.01 -24.10 -3.65
N ALA A 237 17.18 -23.84 -2.63
CA ALA A 237 17.66 -23.29 -1.36
C ALA A 237 18.38 -24.40 -0.56
N GLY A 238 19.51 -24.07 0.05
CA GLY A 238 20.29 -25.00 0.90
C GLY A 238 19.56 -25.41 2.18
N SER A 239 20.20 -26.25 3.01
CA SER A 239 19.59 -27.01 4.14
C SER A 239 19.01 -26.21 5.32
N SER A 240 18.80 -24.90 5.19
CA SER A 240 18.08 -24.09 6.16
C SER A 240 16.58 -24.21 5.96
N ASN A 241 15.85 -24.61 7.02
CA ASN A 241 14.41 -24.38 7.14
C ASN A 241 14.21 -23.03 7.86
N PRO A 242 14.06 -21.89 7.15
CA PRO A 242 13.80 -20.61 7.79
C PRO A 242 12.44 -20.63 8.50
N THR A 243 12.28 -19.73 9.47
CA THR A 243 11.03 -19.49 10.19
C THR A 243 10.74 -18.00 10.19
N TYR A 244 9.47 -17.60 10.34
CA TYR A 244 9.08 -16.19 10.52
C TYR A 244 9.92 -15.48 11.60
N LYS A 245 10.10 -16.12 12.77
CA LYS A 245 10.89 -15.54 13.86
C LYS A 245 12.37 -15.38 13.49
N GLY A 246 12.97 -16.38 12.84
CA GLY A 246 14.35 -16.29 12.37
C GLY A 246 14.55 -15.23 11.28
N ALA A 247 13.60 -15.10 10.34
CA ALA A 247 13.59 -14.04 9.33
C ALA A 247 13.47 -12.65 9.95
N HIS A 248 12.56 -12.48 10.91
CA HIS A 248 12.35 -11.24 11.65
C HIS A 248 13.60 -10.80 12.42
N GLU A 249 14.19 -11.72 13.18
CA GLU A 249 15.40 -11.46 13.98
C GLU A 249 16.63 -11.18 13.09
N ALA A 250 16.77 -11.87 11.96
CA ALA A 250 17.79 -11.58 10.95
C ALA A 250 17.62 -10.16 10.36
N LEU A 251 16.40 -9.73 10.06
CA LEU A 251 16.11 -8.38 9.56
C LEU A 251 16.37 -7.28 10.61
N LEU A 252 16.11 -7.54 11.89
CA LEU A 252 16.41 -6.61 12.99
C LEU A 252 17.91 -6.29 13.15
N SER A 253 18.81 -7.08 12.55
CA SER A 253 20.25 -6.76 12.51
C SER A 253 20.60 -5.56 11.61
N LEU A 254 19.66 -5.11 10.77
CA LEU A 254 19.88 -4.03 9.79
C LEU A 254 19.62 -2.64 10.41
N THR A 255 20.49 -1.68 10.09
CA THR A 255 20.38 -0.32 10.63
C THR A 255 19.11 0.39 10.14
N GLY A 256 18.20 0.69 11.06
CA GLY A 256 16.93 1.37 10.76
C GLY A 256 15.73 0.43 10.59
N VAL A 257 15.94 -0.89 10.73
CA VAL A 257 14.86 -1.89 10.75
C VAL A 257 14.46 -2.16 12.20
N GLY A 258 13.31 -1.62 12.61
CA GLY A 258 12.65 -1.98 13.87
C GLY A 258 11.58 -3.08 13.66
N PRO A 259 10.96 -3.61 14.73
CA PRO A 259 10.01 -4.73 14.66
C PRO A 259 8.92 -4.57 13.60
N LYS A 260 8.27 -3.39 13.52
CA LYS A 260 7.26 -3.09 12.50
C LYS A 260 7.79 -3.18 11.07
N VAL A 261 9.03 -2.71 10.83
CA VAL A 261 9.65 -2.76 9.51
C VAL A 261 10.00 -4.20 9.16
N ALA A 262 10.58 -4.96 10.08
CA ALA A 262 10.87 -6.39 9.92
C ALA A 262 9.59 -7.19 9.61
N ASP A 263 8.50 -6.96 10.34
CA ASP A 263 7.21 -7.61 10.06
C ASP A 263 6.61 -7.21 8.69
N CYS A 264 6.71 -5.96 8.28
CA CYS A 264 6.25 -5.57 6.94
C CYS A 264 7.02 -6.32 5.84
N VAL A 265 8.33 -6.50 6.01
CA VAL A 265 9.17 -7.29 5.08
C VAL A 265 8.86 -8.78 5.17
N CYS A 266 8.67 -9.33 6.37
CA CYS A 266 8.25 -10.72 6.55
C CYS A 266 6.92 -11.02 5.83
N LEU A 267 5.90 -10.17 6.02
CA LEU A 267 4.58 -10.35 5.42
C LEU A 267 4.58 -10.15 3.89
N MET A 268 5.07 -9.01 3.41
CA MET A 268 4.91 -8.58 2.01
C MET A 268 6.13 -8.87 1.13
N GLY A 269 7.33 -9.00 1.71
CA GLY A 269 8.56 -9.29 0.97
C GLY A 269 8.96 -10.77 0.98
N LEU A 270 8.69 -11.48 2.08
CA LEU A 270 9.16 -12.86 2.35
C LEU A 270 8.04 -13.91 2.45
N GLY A 271 6.77 -13.52 2.36
CA GLY A 271 5.64 -14.46 2.34
C GLY A 271 5.27 -15.12 3.67
N TRP A 272 5.69 -14.56 4.81
CA TRP A 272 5.29 -15.02 6.14
C TRP A 272 3.90 -14.48 6.51
N GLY A 273 2.84 -15.18 6.09
CA GLY A 273 1.43 -14.78 6.28
C GLY A 273 1.00 -14.54 7.73
N GLU A 274 1.70 -15.14 8.70
CA GLU A 274 1.49 -15.02 10.15
C GLU A 274 2.12 -13.75 10.77
N SER A 275 2.92 -13.01 9.99
CA SER A 275 3.56 -11.78 10.43
C SER A 275 2.55 -10.63 10.51
N VAL A 276 2.43 -10.01 11.68
CA VAL A 276 1.47 -8.93 11.96
C VAL A 276 2.25 -7.66 12.30
N PRO A 277 2.40 -6.69 11.37
CA PRO A 277 3.18 -5.48 11.61
C PRO A 277 2.41 -4.49 12.48
N VAL A 278 2.77 -4.38 13.77
CA VAL A 278 2.02 -3.53 14.72
C VAL A 278 2.54 -2.09 14.72
N ASP A 279 1.76 -1.15 14.19
CA ASP A 279 2.00 0.29 14.33
C ASP A 279 0.96 0.99 15.24
N THR A 280 0.94 2.32 15.23
CA THR A 280 0.01 3.12 16.03
C THR A 280 -1.46 2.95 15.63
N HIS A 281 -1.77 2.67 14.36
CA HIS A 281 -3.13 2.36 13.91
C HIS A 281 -3.53 0.96 14.37
N VAL A 282 -2.64 -0.02 14.21
CA VAL A 282 -2.88 -1.40 14.68
C VAL A 282 -3.10 -1.45 16.19
N TRP A 283 -2.31 -0.68 16.95
CA TRP A 283 -2.49 -0.50 18.38
C TRP A 283 -3.84 0.16 18.75
N GLN A 284 -4.32 1.11 17.94
CA GLN A 284 -5.64 1.71 18.12
C GLN A 284 -6.77 0.71 17.82
N ILE A 285 -6.65 -0.09 16.74
CA ILE A 285 -7.58 -1.18 16.40
C ILE A 285 -7.64 -2.21 17.54
N ALA A 286 -6.49 -2.68 18.03
CA ALA A 286 -6.41 -3.65 19.13
C ALA A 286 -7.12 -3.16 20.42
N GLN A 287 -6.92 -1.89 20.80
CA GLN A 287 -7.59 -1.32 21.98
C GLN A 287 -9.09 -1.06 21.74
N ARG A 288 -9.45 -0.48 20.59
CA ARG A 288 -10.83 -0.06 20.28
C ARG A 288 -11.76 -1.25 20.04
N ASP A 289 -11.34 -2.16 19.18
CA ASP A 289 -12.19 -3.23 18.66
C ASP A 289 -12.04 -4.51 19.50
N TYR A 290 -10.81 -4.86 19.92
CA TYR A 290 -10.50 -6.09 20.65
C TYR A 290 -10.36 -5.89 22.17
N LYS A 291 -10.53 -4.65 22.65
CA LYS A 291 -10.43 -4.27 24.08
C LYS A 291 -9.08 -4.65 24.71
N PHE A 292 -8.04 -4.79 23.88
CA PHE A 292 -6.70 -5.20 24.28
C PHE A 292 -6.03 -4.12 25.15
N GLY A 293 -5.15 -4.52 26.06
CA GLY A 293 -4.23 -3.57 26.70
C GLY A 293 -4.84 -2.56 27.68
N LYS A 294 -5.95 -2.88 28.37
CA LYS A 294 -6.57 -2.02 29.43
C LYS A 294 -5.66 -1.68 30.64
N SER A 295 -4.38 -2.03 30.62
CA SER A 295 -3.42 -1.72 31.66
C SER A 295 -2.83 -0.31 31.48
N LYS A 296 -2.51 0.39 32.58
CA LYS A 296 -2.01 1.78 32.61
C LYS A 296 -0.57 1.95 32.07
N ALA A 297 -0.06 1.01 31.29
CA ALA A 297 1.27 1.08 30.68
C ALA A 297 1.31 2.17 29.58
N LYS A 298 1.90 3.32 29.90
CA LYS A 298 1.97 4.49 28.99
C LYS A 298 2.93 4.33 27.81
N THR A 299 3.76 3.28 27.78
CA THR A 299 4.84 3.12 26.81
C THR A 299 4.67 1.82 26.03
N PHE A 300 4.54 1.96 24.70
CA PHE A 300 4.52 0.84 23.77
C PHE A 300 5.92 0.22 23.69
N ASN A 301 6.10 -0.96 24.28
CA ASN A 301 7.38 -1.66 24.40
C ASN A 301 7.37 -3.00 23.63
N LYS A 302 8.51 -3.69 23.57
CA LYS A 302 8.63 -4.97 22.80
C LYS A 302 7.62 -6.02 23.27
N ALA A 303 7.42 -6.20 24.58
CA ALA A 303 6.47 -7.17 25.10
C ALA A 303 5.02 -6.86 24.69
N MET A 304 4.64 -5.58 24.64
CA MET A 304 3.32 -5.16 24.13
C MET A 304 3.19 -5.39 22.62
N TYR A 305 4.24 -5.10 21.85
CA TYR A 305 4.30 -5.37 20.41
C TYR A 305 4.09 -6.87 20.12
N ASP A 306 4.88 -7.73 20.76
CA ASP A 306 4.83 -9.18 20.61
C ASP A 306 3.44 -9.71 20.98
N ALA A 307 2.88 -9.27 22.12
CA ALA A 307 1.58 -9.72 22.62
C ALA A 307 0.40 -9.31 21.71
N VAL A 308 0.46 -8.15 21.05
CA VAL A 308 -0.57 -7.75 20.06
C VAL A 308 -0.47 -8.64 18.81
N GLY A 309 0.74 -8.93 18.33
CA GLY A 309 0.94 -9.85 17.20
C GLY A 309 0.47 -11.27 17.51
N ASP A 310 0.81 -11.79 18.69
CA ASP A 310 0.40 -13.13 19.15
C ASP A 310 -1.12 -13.23 19.37
N HIS A 311 -1.78 -12.17 19.84
CA HIS A 311 -3.24 -12.11 19.93
C HIS A 311 -3.90 -12.28 18.56
N PHE A 312 -3.46 -11.53 17.54
CA PHE A 312 -4.01 -11.65 16.19
C PHE A 312 -3.66 -12.98 15.52
N ARG A 313 -2.45 -13.52 15.73
CA ARG A 313 -2.09 -14.88 15.31
C ARG A 313 -2.98 -15.96 15.92
N THR A 314 -3.34 -15.83 17.20
CA THR A 314 -4.23 -16.77 17.89
C THR A 314 -5.65 -16.78 17.28
N ILE A 315 -6.11 -15.66 16.74
CA ILE A 315 -7.45 -15.53 16.14
C ILE A 315 -7.46 -16.04 14.68
N TRP A 316 -6.45 -15.68 13.87
CA TRP A 316 -6.49 -15.85 12.41
C TRP A 316 -5.49 -16.87 11.84
N GLY A 317 -4.58 -17.42 12.65
CA GLY A 317 -3.63 -18.49 12.27
C GLY A 317 -2.56 -18.06 11.25
N ASP A 318 -2.15 -19.00 10.39
CA ASP A 318 -1.08 -18.89 9.38
C ASP A 318 -1.16 -17.67 8.45
N TYR A 319 -2.32 -17.01 8.36
CA TYR A 319 -2.55 -15.81 7.53
C TYR A 319 -3.03 -14.58 8.34
N ALA A 320 -2.69 -14.50 9.63
CA ALA A 320 -3.10 -13.39 10.48
C ALA A 320 -2.67 -12.00 9.98
N GLY A 321 -1.52 -11.88 9.30
CA GLY A 321 -1.08 -10.65 8.65
C GLY A 321 -1.96 -10.20 7.49
N TRP A 322 -2.59 -11.14 6.78
CA TRP A 322 -3.57 -10.86 5.73
C TRP A 322 -4.87 -10.31 6.33
N ALA A 323 -5.49 -11.04 7.26
CA ALA A 323 -6.71 -10.62 7.96
C ALA A 323 -6.55 -9.23 8.62
N HIS A 324 -5.44 -9.05 9.33
CA HIS A 324 -5.02 -7.78 9.91
C HIS A 324 -5.01 -6.64 8.88
N SER A 325 -4.50 -6.90 7.67
CA SER A 325 -4.32 -5.87 6.64
C SER A 325 -5.63 -5.43 6.00
N VAL A 326 -6.67 -6.29 6.00
CA VAL A 326 -8.04 -5.88 5.65
C VAL A 326 -8.57 -4.85 6.67
N LEU A 327 -8.36 -5.09 7.97
CA LEU A 327 -8.81 -4.17 9.02
C LEU A 327 -8.00 -2.88 9.07
N PHE A 328 -6.68 -2.94 8.84
CA PHE A 328 -5.86 -1.76 8.65
C PHE A 328 -6.35 -0.92 7.47
N THR A 329 -6.64 -1.56 6.32
CA THR A 329 -7.21 -0.90 5.14
C THR A 329 -8.54 -0.22 5.45
N ALA A 330 -9.39 -0.84 6.28
CA ALA A 330 -10.65 -0.26 6.73
C ALA A 330 -10.47 0.99 7.64
N ASP A 331 -9.37 1.09 8.38
CA ASP A 331 -9.07 2.24 9.25
C ASP A 331 -8.39 3.41 8.50
N LEU A 332 -7.91 3.20 7.28
CA LEU A 332 -7.29 4.24 6.46
C LEU A 332 -8.32 5.32 6.05
N ARG A 333 -7.95 6.58 6.26
CA ARG A 333 -8.78 7.76 5.93
C ARG A 333 -9.28 7.76 4.48
N GLU A 334 -8.48 7.27 3.54
CA GLU A 334 -8.84 7.19 2.11
C GLU A 334 -10.09 6.32 1.85
N PHE A 335 -10.34 5.30 2.68
CA PHE A 335 -11.49 4.40 2.53
C PHE A 335 -12.61 4.63 3.55
N SER A 336 -12.48 5.65 4.41
CA SER A 336 -13.48 6.00 5.44
C SER A 336 -14.92 6.15 4.89
N ASN A 337 -15.07 6.62 3.65
CA ASN A 337 -16.35 6.80 2.96
C ASN A 337 -17.08 5.49 2.57
N ARG A 338 -16.47 4.32 2.77
CA ARG A 338 -17.13 3.01 2.56
C ARG A 338 -17.89 2.57 3.81
N ILE A 339 -17.29 2.74 4.99
CA ILE A 339 -17.87 2.31 6.26
C ILE A 339 -19.09 3.16 6.59
N GLY A 340 -20.29 2.56 6.53
CA GLY A 340 -21.55 3.20 6.87
C GLY A 340 -22.48 3.48 5.69
N LYS A 341 -22.16 3.01 4.47
CA LYS A 341 -23.10 2.99 3.35
C LYS A 341 -23.98 1.72 3.36
N THR A 342 -24.84 1.59 4.37
CA THR A 342 -26.16 1.05 4.07
C THR A 342 -26.78 1.97 3.03
N GLN A 343 -26.88 1.52 1.77
CA GLN A 343 -27.68 2.25 0.80
C GLN A 343 -29.11 2.33 1.34
N PRO A 344 -29.78 3.49 1.25
CA PRO A 344 -31.24 3.47 1.29
C PRO A 344 -31.67 2.53 0.18
N VAL A 345 -32.50 1.54 0.51
CA VAL A 345 -33.36 0.95 -0.51
C VAL A 345 -34.22 2.12 -0.98
N GLU A 346 -34.10 2.49 -2.25
CA GLU A 346 -35.07 3.38 -2.87
C GLU A 346 -36.40 2.63 -2.86
N GLU A 347 -37.21 2.86 -1.82
CA GLU A 347 -38.63 2.56 -1.87
C GLU A 347 -39.20 3.35 -3.03
N VAL A 348 -39.51 2.63 -4.11
CA VAL A 348 -40.21 3.18 -5.27
C VAL A 348 -41.61 3.57 -4.80
N GLU A 349 -41.78 4.84 -4.39
CA GLU A 349 -43.10 5.34 -4.03
C GLU A 349 -44.06 5.13 -5.20
N PRO A 350 -45.20 4.44 -5.01
CA PRO A 350 -46.14 4.21 -6.08
C PRO A 350 -46.79 5.53 -6.48
N VAL A 351 -46.60 5.92 -7.74
CA VAL A 351 -47.19 7.12 -8.36
C VAL A 351 -48.70 7.12 -8.16
N ARG A 352 -49.19 7.91 -7.19
CA ARG A 352 -50.62 8.14 -6.99
C ARG A 352 -51.13 9.16 -8.00
N VAL A 353 -51.82 8.64 -9.03
CA VAL A 353 -52.63 9.44 -9.94
C VAL A 353 -53.67 10.21 -9.12
N LYS A 354 -53.66 11.54 -9.25
CA LYS A 354 -54.71 12.39 -8.68
C LYS A 354 -55.98 12.24 -9.51
N SER A 355 -57.06 11.79 -8.89
CA SER A 355 -58.43 12.06 -9.33
C SER A 355 -59.06 12.99 -8.30
N GLU A 356 -59.51 14.16 -8.74
CA GLU A 356 -60.19 15.14 -7.89
C GLU A 356 -61.65 14.74 -7.69
N ILE A 357 -62.10 14.73 -6.43
CA ILE A 357 -63.51 14.93 -6.08
C ILE A 357 -63.53 15.99 -4.97
N GLN A 358 -64.28 17.06 -5.20
CA GLN A 358 -64.48 18.15 -4.25
C GLN A 358 -65.64 17.82 -3.32
N GLU A 359 -65.51 18.15 -2.03
CA GLU A 359 -66.66 18.47 -1.17
C GLU A 359 -66.21 19.41 -0.03
N GLU A 360 -66.91 20.53 0.12
CA GLU A 360 -66.63 21.58 1.12
C GLU A 360 -67.53 21.42 2.37
N VAL A 361 -67.00 21.51 3.60
CA VAL A 361 -67.75 22.08 4.76
C VAL A 361 -66.83 22.79 5.80
N ILE A 362 -66.70 24.11 5.65
CA ILE A 362 -66.89 25.20 6.65
C ILE A 362 -66.55 24.99 8.18
N LEU A 363 -65.45 25.65 8.60
CA LEU A 363 -65.20 26.50 9.81
C LEU A 363 -65.76 26.19 11.24
N SER A 364 -64.86 26.19 12.25
CA SER A 364 -64.92 27.09 13.44
C SER A 364 -63.65 27.05 14.34
N GLY A 365 -63.29 28.17 14.99
CA GLY A 365 -62.28 28.26 16.09
C GLY A 365 -62.97 28.63 17.44
N PRO A 366 -62.29 29.17 18.51
CA PRO A 366 -60.94 29.78 18.53
C PRO A 366 -60.05 29.62 19.83
N ARG A 367 -58.75 29.94 19.68
CA ARG A 367 -57.79 30.63 20.62
C ARG A 367 -57.82 30.39 22.16
N LYS A 368 -56.63 30.10 22.73
CA LYS A 368 -55.81 31.06 23.55
C LYS A 368 -54.40 30.55 23.93
N ARG A 369 -53.39 31.42 23.71
CA ARG A 369 -52.22 31.84 24.57
C ARG A 369 -51.60 30.80 25.53
N ARG A 370 -50.27 30.68 25.73
CA ARG A 370 -49.06 31.53 25.51
C ARG A 370 -47.81 30.62 25.71
N SER A 371 -46.53 30.94 25.46
CA SER A 371 -45.78 32.16 25.08
C SER A 371 -44.63 31.84 24.11
N ALA A 372 -43.56 32.65 24.06
CA ALA A 372 -42.38 32.45 23.21
C ALA A 372 -41.05 32.65 23.98
N VAL A 373 -39.98 32.01 23.49
CA VAL A 373 -38.60 32.54 23.54
C VAL A 373 -37.97 32.26 22.17
N ASP A 374 -37.47 33.30 21.52
CA ASP A 374 -36.85 33.27 20.20
C ASP A 374 -35.31 33.24 20.35
N ALA A 375 -34.62 32.42 19.55
CA ALA A 375 -33.16 32.45 19.43
C ALA A 375 -32.74 32.11 17.99
N LYS A 376 -32.66 33.14 17.15
CA LYS A 376 -32.28 33.02 15.73
C LYS A 376 -30.85 32.56 15.54
N ALA A 377 -30.67 31.40 14.92
CA ALA A 377 -29.42 31.07 14.23
C ALA A 377 -29.29 31.93 12.96
N ARG A 378 -28.11 32.52 12.73
CA ARG A 378 -27.75 33.11 11.43
C ARG A 378 -26.67 32.26 10.78
N SER A 379 -27.04 31.56 9.72
CA SER A 379 -26.09 31.04 8.73
C SER A 379 -25.67 32.19 7.80
N ASN A 380 -24.37 32.32 7.56
CA ASN A 380 -23.85 33.11 6.45
C ASN A 380 -23.06 32.17 5.54
N THR A 381 -23.66 31.81 4.42
CA THR A 381 -22.97 31.20 3.28
C THR A 381 -22.42 32.33 2.42
N VAL A 382 -21.13 32.29 2.07
CA VAL A 382 -20.57 33.10 1.00
C VAL A 382 -19.93 32.14 -0.01
N VAL A 383 -20.43 32.21 -1.25
CA VAL A 383 -19.84 31.58 -2.42
C VAL A 383 -19.43 32.71 -3.35
N GLU A 384 -18.17 32.78 -3.74
CA GLU A 384 -17.79 33.42 -5.01
C GLU A 384 -16.49 32.84 -5.54
N ASN A 385 -16.26 33.04 -6.83
CA ASN A 385 -15.44 32.16 -7.69
C ASN A 385 -14.31 32.95 -8.38
N VAL A 386 -13.18 32.27 -8.64
CA VAL A 386 -12.14 32.53 -9.69
C VAL A 386 -11.76 34.00 -10.01
N GLY A 387 -10.46 34.36 -9.87
CA GLY A 387 -9.93 35.55 -10.58
C GLY A 387 -8.50 36.04 -10.26
N GLU A 388 -7.51 35.46 -10.95
CA GLU A 388 -6.20 36.08 -11.31
C GLU A 388 -5.17 36.58 -10.27
N ARG A 389 -3.95 36.78 -10.79
CA ARG A 389 -2.69 37.04 -10.07
C ARG A 389 -2.44 38.52 -9.82
N LYS A 390 -1.83 38.87 -8.69
CA LYS A 390 -0.71 39.83 -8.64
C LYS A 390 0.18 39.64 -7.41
N SER A 391 1.48 39.84 -7.62
CA SER A 391 2.56 39.70 -6.64
C SER A 391 2.71 40.94 -5.76
N ILE A 392 2.84 40.77 -4.45
CA ILE A 392 3.31 41.80 -3.51
C ILE A 392 4.26 41.14 -2.51
N GLU A 393 5.47 41.69 -2.36
CA GLU A 393 6.43 41.30 -1.33
C GLU A 393 5.95 41.77 0.06
N THR A 394 6.26 41.02 1.12
CA THR A 394 6.16 41.56 2.48
C THR A 394 7.28 41.04 3.37
N ILE A 395 8.21 41.93 3.67
CA ILE A 395 9.26 41.74 4.68
C ILE A 395 8.59 41.67 6.06
N SER A 396 8.98 40.71 6.90
CA SER A 396 8.61 40.72 8.32
C SER A 396 9.78 40.33 9.22
N LEU A 397 9.86 41.00 10.37
CA LEU A 397 11.07 41.19 11.16
C LEU A 397 11.35 40.05 12.15
N HIS A 398 12.62 39.66 12.26
CA HIS A 398 13.09 38.71 13.26
C HIS A 398 13.01 39.28 14.68
N LYS A 399 12.22 38.66 15.56
CA LYS A 399 12.13 39.05 16.98
C LYS A 399 13.10 38.22 17.83
N ARG A 400 14.34 38.72 18.00
CA ARG A 400 15.33 38.16 18.96
C ARG A 400 14.73 38.12 20.37
N ARG A 401 14.80 36.98 21.07
CA ARG A 401 14.50 36.87 22.50
C ARG A 401 15.80 36.76 23.30
N ARG A 402 15.96 37.63 24.29
CA ARG A 402 17.18 37.77 25.12
C ARG A 402 17.46 36.51 25.95
N THR A 403 18.74 36.20 26.09
CA THR A 403 19.30 35.36 27.16
C THR A 403 19.23 36.06 28.51
N ARG A 404 19.21 35.28 29.59
CA ARG A 404 19.44 35.75 30.96
C ARG A 404 20.17 34.65 31.75
N GLY A 405 21.46 34.87 32.03
CA GLY A 405 22.00 34.51 33.34
C GLY A 405 21.53 35.57 34.36
N SER A 406 21.76 35.41 35.67
CA SER A 406 22.62 34.44 36.34
C SER A 406 22.10 34.25 37.77
N SER A 407 22.31 33.06 38.34
CA SER A 407 22.58 32.79 39.77
C SER A 407 22.94 31.32 39.92
#